data_AF-A0A1I5JHA0-F1
#
_entry.id   AF-A0A1I5JHA0-F1
#
_cell.length_a   1.000
_cell.length_b   1.000
_cell.length_c   1.000
_cell.angle_alpha   90.00
_cell.angle_beta   90.00
_cell.angle_gamma   90.00
#
_symmetry.space_group_name_H-M   'P 1'
#
loop_
_entity.id
_entity.type
_entity.pdbx_description
1 polymer ?
#
loop_
_entity_poly.entity_id
_entity_poly.type
_entity_poly.pdbx_seq_one_letter_code
_entity_poly.pdbx_strand_id
1 'polypeptide(L)'
;MDTEAAFVPEALVGPGAGPELDEFVMARIAEDKRVAARAAETPADGDLPGPLPPEVAEHAARFGPGRVLADCAAMSRLVQACRDVRPDTRFLGSRPSGLPDFPPTPTDHHQLAALALALLALPHARHPDYREEWRP
;
A
#
# COMPACT_ATOMS: atom_id res chain seq x y z
N MET A 1 42.81 -7.86 -31.92
CA MET A 1 42.16 -6.73 -31.25
C MET A 1 40.77 -7.21 -30.91
N ASP A 2 40.74 -7.99 -29.84
CA ASP A 2 39.60 -8.72 -29.33
C ASP A 2 38.63 -7.71 -28.72
N THR A 3 37.41 -7.68 -29.22
CA THR A 3 36.31 -6.95 -28.57
C THR A 3 35.33 -7.99 -28.08
N GLU A 4 35.57 -8.40 -26.83
CA GLU A 4 34.65 -9.19 -26.02
C GLU A 4 33.39 -8.35 -25.82
N ALA A 5 32.34 -8.67 -26.58
CA ALA A 5 31.02 -8.13 -26.35
C ALA A 5 30.52 -8.70 -25.02
N ALA A 6 30.59 -7.86 -23.98
CA ALA A 6 30.05 -8.15 -22.67
C ALA A 6 28.58 -8.56 -22.80
N PHE A 7 28.32 -9.83 -22.55
CA PHE A 7 26.99 -10.37 -22.30
C PHE A 7 26.48 -9.72 -21.02
N VAL A 8 25.62 -8.70 -21.16
CA VAL A 8 24.82 -8.19 -20.06
C VAL A 8 23.60 -9.12 -19.95
N PRO A 9 23.43 -9.92 -18.88
CA PRO A 9 22.20 -10.66 -18.71
C PRO A 9 21.14 -9.63 -18.36
N GLU A 10 20.28 -9.34 -19.32
CA GLU A 10 18.99 -8.69 -19.11
C GLU A 10 18.23 -9.55 -18.09
N ALA A 11 18.22 -9.06 -16.85
CA ALA A 11 17.59 -9.73 -15.74
C ALA A 11 16.10 -9.92 -16.05
N LEU A 12 15.72 -11.15 -16.41
CA LEU A 12 14.55 -11.91 -15.96
C LEU A 12 13.34 -11.13 -15.39
N VAL A 13 12.85 -10.09 -16.06
CA VAL A 13 11.47 -9.63 -15.87
C VAL A 13 10.61 -10.43 -16.84
N GLY A 14 10.24 -11.64 -16.43
CA GLY A 14 9.31 -12.47 -17.18
C GLY A 14 7.94 -11.79 -17.28
N PRO A 15 7.29 -11.77 -18.46
CA PRO A 15 5.94 -11.27 -18.61
C PRO A 15 4.97 -12.24 -17.91
N GLY A 16 4.59 -11.95 -16.67
CA GLY A 16 3.65 -12.80 -15.92
C GLY A 16 3.66 -12.66 -14.40
N ALA A 17 4.68 -12.04 -13.80
CA ALA A 17 4.65 -11.71 -12.38
C ALA A 17 4.00 -10.33 -12.21
N GLY A 18 2.75 -10.30 -11.75
CA GLY A 18 2.15 -9.06 -11.21
C GLY A 18 3.00 -8.50 -10.06
N PRO A 19 2.72 -7.27 -9.60
CA PRO A 19 3.52 -6.65 -8.54
C PRO A 19 3.57 -7.55 -7.30
N GLU A 20 4.69 -7.55 -6.60
CA GLU A 20 4.77 -8.16 -5.26
C GLU A 20 3.90 -7.37 -4.26
N LEU A 21 3.50 -7.99 -3.16
CA LEU A 21 2.53 -7.39 -2.21
C LEU A 21 3.01 -6.03 -1.67
N ASP A 22 4.29 -5.92 -1.35
CA ASP A 22 4.91 -4.68 -0.87
C ASP A 22 4.95 -3.60 -1.95
N GLU A 23 5.21 -3.97 -3.21
CA GLU A 23 5.16 -3.05 -4.35
C GLU A 23 3.73 -2.55 -4.60
N PHE A 24 2.75 -3.44 -4.55
CA PHE A 24 1.33 -3.12 -4.65
C PHE A 24 0.93 -2.10 -3.58
N VAL A 25 1.24 -2.37 -2.30
CA VAL A 25 0.92 -1.48 -1.18
C VAL A 25 1.62 -0.12 -1.34
N MET A 26 2.90 -0.10 -1.71
CA MET A 26 3.61 1.17 -1.97
C MET A 26 2.96 1.98 -3.09
N ALA A 27 2.55 1.33 -4.18
CA ALA A 27 1.87 2.00 -5.28
C ALA A 27 0.53 2.61 -4.85
N ARG A 28 -0.22 1.92 -3.98
CA ARG A 28 -1.49 2.44 -3.43
C ARG A 28 -1.28 3.62 -2.49
N ILE A 29 -0.30 3.53 -1.59
CA ILE A 29 0.08 4.65 -0.72
C ILE A 29 0.53 5.85 -1.55
N ALA A 30 1.28 5.63 -2.63
CA ALA A 30 1.71 6.71 -3.52
C ALA A 30 0.54 7.39 -4.24
N GLU A 31 -0.45 6.62 -4.67
CA GLU A 31 -1.68 7.13 -5.27
C GLU A 31 -2.51 7.95 -4.27
N ASP A 32 -2.74 7.43 -3.06
CA ASP A 32 -3.46 8.13 -1.99
C ASP A 32 -2.74 9.43 -1.62
N LYS A 33 -1.41 9.40 -1.52
CA LYS A 33 -0.57 10.58 -1.30
C LYS A 33 -0.75 11.62 -2.41
N ARG A 34 -0.79 11.19 -3.68
CA ARG A 34 -0.99 12.08 -4.84
C ARG A 34 -2.37 12.72 -4.83
N VAL A 35 -3.42 11.95 -4.48
CA VAL A 35 -4.79 12.46 -4.33
C VAL A 35 -4.87 13.47 -3.20
N ALA A 36 -4.28 13.17 -2.04
CA ALA A 36 -4.24 14.07 -0.90
C ALA A 36 -3.45 15.36 -1.22
N ALA A 37 -2.30 15.27 -1.89
CA ALA A 37 -1.53 16.45 -2.29
C ALA A 37 -2.34 17.39 -3.20
N ARG A 38 -3.02 16.83 -4.21
CA ARG A 38 -3.92 17.60 -5.10
C ARG A 38 -5.05 18.27 -4.32
N ALA A 39 -5.64 17.56 -3.35
CA ALA A 39 -6.69 18.12 -2.50
C ALA A 39 -6.17 19.25 -1.60
N ALA A 40 -4.90 19.19 -1.15
CA ALA A 40 -4.29 20.25 -0.35
C ALA A 40 -4.02 21.54 -1.16
N GLU A 41 -3.75 21.40 -2.45
CA GLU A 41 -3.54 22.51 -3.38
C GLU A 41 -4.86 23.14 -3.87
N THR A 42 -5.98 22.43 -3.71
CA THR A 42 -7.30 22.91 -4.12
C THR A 42 -7.90 23.74 -2.97
N PRO A 43 -8.08 25.06 -3.13
CA PRO A 43 -8.71 25.87 -2.09
C PRO A 43 -10.12 25.35 -1.81
N ALA A 44 -10.47 25.24 -0.52
CA ALA A 44 -11.79 24.77 -0.08
C ALA A 44 -12.96 25.62 -0.60
N ASP A 45 -12.66 26.83 -1.09
CA ASP A 45 -13.57 27.82 -1.67
C ASP A 45 -13.83 27.64 -3.17
N GLY A 46 -13.61 26.44 -3.72
CA GLY A 46 -13.97 26.12 -5.10
C GLY A 46 -15.47 26.25 -5.34
N ASP A 47 -15.91 27.46 -5.71
CA ASP A 47 -17.23 27.82 -6.24
C ASP A 47 -18.45 27.71 -5.29
N LEU A 48 -18.23 27.48 -3.99
CA LEU A 48 -19.33 27.47 -3.01
C LEU A 48 -19.68 28.90 -2.56
N PRO A 49 -20.93 29.37 -2.75
CA PRO A 49 -21.33 30.69 -2.29
C PRO A 49 -21.48 30.69 -0.77
N GLY A 50 -20.51 31.30 -0.08
CA GLY A 50 -20.54 31.56 1.36
C GLY A 50 -19.67 30.62 2.20
N PRO A 51 -19.49 30.94 3.50
CA PRO A 51 -18.66 30.13 4.39
C PRO A 51 -19.23 28.72 4.54
N LEU A 52 -18.34 27.72 4.62
CA LEU A 52 -18.73 26.34 4.85
C LEU A 52 -19.53 26.20 6.16
N PRO A 53 -20.53 25.29 6.21
CA PRO A 53 -21.17 24.92 7.47
C PRO A 53 -20.13 24.52 8.53
N PRO A 54 -20.31 24.90 9.81
CA PRO A 54 -19.31 24.62 10.86
C PRO A 54 -18.92 23.14 10.96
N GLU A 55 -19.87 22.23 10.76
CA GLU A 55 -19.66 20.77 10.75
C GLU A 55 -18.71 20.31 9.62
N VAL A 56 -18.82 20.93 8.45
CA VAL A 56 -17.94 20.64 7.30
C VAL A 56 -16.55 21.22 7.53
N ALA A 57 -16.46 22.42 8.11
CA ALA A 57 -15.18 23.03 8.48
C ALA A 57 -14.45 22.22 9.56
N GLU A 58 -15.16 21.73 10.59
CA GLU A 58 -14.61 20.86 11.63
C GLU A 58 -14.14 19.52 11.04
N HIS A 59 -14.96 18.91 10.17
CA HIS A 59 -14.59 17.69 9.46
C HIS A 59 -13.33 17.88 8.61
N ALA A 60 -13.24 18.97 7.83
CA ALA A 60 -12.09 19.29 7.01
C ALA A 60 -10.82 19.57 7.84
N ALA A 61 -10.96 20.22 9.01
CA ALA A 61 -9.84 20.43 9.92
C ALA A 61 -9.32 19.11 10.52
N ARG A 62 -10.22 18.16 10.83
CA ARG A 62 -9.88 16.88 11.46
C ARG A 62 -9.39 15.81 10.48
N PHE A 63 -9.99 15.73 9.31
CA PHE A 63 -9.73 14.70 8.29
C PHE A 63 -9.12 15.28 7.01
N GLY A 64 -8.52 16.47 7.13
CA GLY A 64 -7.96 17.19 6.00
C GLY A 64 -6.79 16.48 5.32
N PRO A 65 -6.43 16.92 4.10
CA PRO A 65 -5.37 16.30 3.30
C PRO A 65 -4.03 16.18 4.02
N GLY A 66 -3.70 17.13 4.90
CA GLY A 66 -2.47 17.09 5.71
C GLY A 66 -2.36 15.85 6.60
N ARG A 67 -3.47 15.40 7.20
CA ARG A 67 -3.50 14.17 7.99
C ARG A 67 -3.26 12.93 7.12
N VAL A 68 -3.90 12.87 5.95
CA VAL A 68 -3.72 11.76 5.00
C VAL A 68 -2.27 11.68 4.50
N LEU A 69 -1.63 12.82 4.24
CA LEU A 69 -0.21 12.87 3.86
C LEU A 69 0.71 12.33 4.97
N ALA A 70 0.41 12.64 6.24
CA ALA A 70 1.13 12.11 7.39
C ALA A 70 0.93 10.60 7.55
N ASP A 71 -0.31 10.11 7.40
CA ASP A 71 -0.64 8.68 7.40
C ASP A 71 0.13 7.95 6.28
N CYS A 72 0.13 8.48 5.05
CA CYS A 72 0.89 7.92 3.93
C CYS A 72 2.40 7.85 4.21
N ALA A 73 2.97 8.88 4.84
CA ALA A 73 4.38 8.89 5.21
C ALA A 73 4.72 7.83 6.27
N ALA A 74 3.85 7.66 7.27
CA ALA A 74 4.01 6.62 8.29
C ALA A 74 3.89 5.21 7.68
N MET A 75 2.86 4.96 6.85
CA MET A 75 2.67 3.68 6.18
C MET A 75 3.82 3.36 5.22
N SER A 76 4.34 4.34 4.48
CA SER A 76 5.51 4.13 3.60
C SER A 76 6.73 3.64 4.39
N ARG A 77 6.97 4.18 5.59
CA ARG A 77 8.06 3.74 6.48
C ARG A 77 7.82 2.33 7.01
N LEU A 78 6.57 2.00 7.35
CA LEU A 78 6.20 0.65 7.77
C LEU A 78 6.45 -0.37 6.66
N VAL A 79 6.03 -0.08 5.42
CA VAL A 79 6.27 -0.96 4.28
C VAL A 79 7.77 -1.16 4.04
N GLN A 80 8.58 -0.10 4.13
CA GLN A 80 10.03 -0.23 4.04
C GLN A 80 10.61 -1.12 5.14
N ALA A 81 10.17 -0.95 6.40
CA ALA A 81 10.61 -1.81 7.49
C ALA A 81 10.21 -3.28 7.26
N CYS A 82 9.01 -3.55 6.74
CA CYS A 82 8.58 -4.89 6.37
C CYS A 82 9.46 -5.48 5.25
N ARG A 83 9.80 -4.69 4.23
CA ARG A 83 10.71 -5.10 3.15
C ARG A 83 12.08 -5.51 3.66
N ASP A 84 12.66 -4.71 4.56
CA ASP A 84 13.98 -4.95 5.14
C ASP A 84 14.02 -6.29 5.92
N VAL A 85 12.89 -6.65 6.55
CA VAL A 85 12.70 -7.93 7.25
C VAL A 85 12.51 -9.10 6.27
N ARG A 86 12.21 -8.87 5.00
CA ARG A 86 11.90 -9.89 3.96
C ARG A 86 10.64 -10.69 4.33
N PRO A 87 9.45 -10.21 3.97
CA PRO A 87 8.19 -10.82 4.38
C PRO A 87 7.99 -12.20 3.74
N ASP A 88 7.48 -13.18 4.50
CA ASP A 88 7.11 -14.49 3.95
C ASP A 88 5.63 -14.48 3.52
N THR A 89 5.36 -14.11 2.28
CA THR A 89 3.98 -13.99 1.76
C THR A 89 3.28 -15.34 1.59
N ARG A 90 4.00 -16.46 1.56
CA ARG A 90 3.42 -17.81 1.48
C ARG A 90 2.55 -18.14 2.70
N PHE A 91 2.84 -17.50 3.83
CA PHE A 91 2.06 -17.60 5.07
C PHE A 91 0.59 -17.16 4.89
N LEU A 92 0.33 -16.14 4.06
CA LEU A 92 -1.02 -15.59 3.87
C LEU A 92 -1.99 -16.61 3.23
N GLY A 93 -1.45 -17.47 2.36
CA GLY A 93 -2.22 -18.56 1.73
C GLY A 93 -2.52 -19.74 2.67
N SER A 94 -1.89 -19.80 3.85
CA SER A 94 -2.08 -20.89 4.82
C SER A 94 -3.22 -20.61 5.81
N ARG A 95 -4.46 -20.51 5.32
CA ARG A 95 -5.62 -20.34 6.21
C ARG A 95 -5.87 -21.60 7.04
N PRO A 96 -6.08 -21.49 8.37
CA PRO A 96 -6.59 -22.61 9.18
C PRO A 96 -8.01 -22.97 8.74
N SER A 97 -8.32 -24.27 8.61
CA SER A 97 -9.68 -24.71 8.32
C SER A 97 -10.63 -24.36 9.47
N GLY A 98 -11.70 -23.61 9.19
CA GLY A 98 -12.82 -23.37 10.12
C GLY A 98 -12.93 -21.98 10.75
N LEU A 99 -12.03 -21.03 10.47
CA LEU A 99 -12.11 -19.65 10.98
C LEU A 99 -11.74 -18.62 9.88
N PRO A 100 -12.67 -18.26 8.97
CA PRO A 100 -12.37 -17.39 7.83
C PRO A 100 -12.18 -15.90 8.17
N ASP A 101 -12.63 -15.45 9.35
CA ASP A 101 -12.63 -14.03 9.71
C ASP A 101 -11.41 -13.59 10.53
N PHE A 102 -10.55 -14.52 10.94
CA PHE A 102 -9.37 -14.22 11.74
C PHE A 102 -8.10 -14.47 10.93
N PRO A 103 -7.21 -13.47 10.80
CA PRO A 103 -5.94 -13.68 10.14
C PRO A 103 -5.14 -14.75 10.89
N PRO A 104 -4.31 -15.54 10.18
CA PRO A 104 -3.43 -16.50 10.83
C PRO A 104 -2.51 -15.79 11.83
N THR A 105 -2.26 -16.42 12.99
CA THR A 105 -1.35 -15.87 14.01
C THR A 105 0.10 -15.99 13.52
N PRO A 106 0.84 -14.88 13.31
CA PRO A 106 2.22 -14.95 12.88
C PRO A 106 3.11 -15.49 14.00
N THR A 107 4.05 -16.39 13.66
CA THR A 107 4.97 -17.00 14.64
C THR A 107 6.37 -16.37 14.65
N ASP A 108 6.68 -15.56 13.63
CA ASP A 108 7.98 -14.90 13.48
C ASP A 108 7.84 -13.51 12.82
N HIS A 109 8.93 -12.77 12.72
CA HIS A 109 8.94 -11.42 12.13
C HIS A 109 8.65 -11.40 10.63
N HIS A 110 8.92 -12.48 9.90
CA HIS A 110 8.73 -12.55 8.45
C HIS A 110 7.24 -12.69 8.14
N GLN A 111 6.55 -13.54 8.89
CA GLN A 111 5.10 -13.71 8.84
C GLN A 111 4.37 -12.46 9.35
N LEU A 112 4.86 -11.83 10.43
CA LEU A 112 4.29 -10.58 10.92
C LEU A 112 4.39 -9.46 9.88
N ALA A 113 5.54 -9.35 9.20
CA ALA A 113 5.72 -8.40 8.11
C ALA A 113 4.77 -8.68 6.94
N ALA A 114 4.59 -9.96 6.55
CA ALA A 114 3.65 -10.33 5.51
C ALA A 114 2.19 -9.99 5.89
N LEU A 115 1.78 -10.29 7.13
CA LEU A 115 0.44 -9.97 7.63
C LEU A 115 0.20 -8.45 7.69
N ALA A 116 1.18 -7.67 8.15
CA ALA A 116 1.08 -6.22 8.18
C ALA A 116 0.84 -5.63 6.78
N LEU A 117 1.59 -6.09 5.78
CA LEU A 117 1.40 -5.67 4.38
C LEU A 117 0.03 -6.10 3.84
N ALA A 118 -0.42 -7.32 4.13
CA ALA A 118 -1.71 -7.83 3.71
C ALA A 118 -2.89 -7.01 4.28
N LEU A 119 -2.79 -6.61 5.56
CA LEU A 119 -3.78 -5.74 6.20
C LEU A 119 -3.79 -4.34 5.58
N LEU A 120 -2.63 -3.78 5.24
CA LEU A 120 -2.56 -2.50 4.51
C LEU A 120 -3.14 -2.58 3.10
N ALA A 121 -3.13 -3.76 2.48
CA ALA A 121 -3.71 -3.97 1.15
C ALA A 121 -5.24 -4.11 1.16
N LEU A 122 -5.87 -4.43 2.30
CA LEU A 122 -7.32 -4.69 2.39
C LEU A 122 -8.23 -3.59 1.84
N PRO A 123 -7.99 -2.29 2.05
CA PRO A 123 -8.81 -1.23 1.46
C PRO A 123 -8.85 -1.29 -0.08
N HIS A 124 -7.85 -1.93 -0.68
CA HIS A 124 -7.68 -2.04 -2.13
C HIS A 124 -8.01 -3.44 -2.66
N ALA A 125 -8.74 -4.27 -1.91
CA ALA A 125 -9.11 -5.63 -2.32
C ALA A 125 -9.96 -5.72 -3.59
N ARG A 126 -10.52 -4.59 -4.07
CA ARG A 126 -11.25 -4.49 -5.35
C ARG A 126 -10.38 -4.01 -6.52
N HIS A 127 -9.09 -3.77 -6.30
CA HIS A 127 -8.17 -3.34 -7.35
C HIS A 127 -7.87 -4.52 -8.29
N PRO A 128 -7.78 -4.33 -9.62
CA PRO A 128 -7.50 -5.41 -10.57
C PRO A 128 -6.17 -6.13 -10.31
N ASP A 129 -5.15 -5.39 -9.84
CA ASP A 129 -3.85 -5.97 -9.49
C ASP A 129 -3.81 -6.60 -8.09
N TYR A 130 -4.90 -6.53 -7.32
CA TYR A 130 -5.00 -7.21 -6.03
C TYR A 130 -5.14 -8.72 -6.25
N ARG A 131 -4.28 -9.51 -5.59
CA ARG A 131 -4.35 -10.97 -5.64
C ARG A 131 -5.05 -11.51 -4.40
N GLU A 132 -6.05 -12.39 -4.59
CA GLU A 132 -6.83 -12.98 -3.48
C GLU A 132 -5.97 -13.80 -2.51
N GLU A 133 -4.83 -14.31 -2.94
CA GLU A 133 -3.84 -14.98 -2.08
C GLU A 133 -3.21 -14.07 -1.03
N TRP A 134 -3.28 -12.74 -1.21
CA TRP A 134 -2.83 -11.77 -0.22
C TRP A 134 -3.88 -11.47 0.84
N ARG A 135 -5.12 -11.91 0.66
CA ARG A 135 -6.17 -11.67 1.65
C ARG A 135 -5.86 -12.51 2.90
N PRO A 136 -5.73 -11.87 4.10
CA PRO A 136 -5.50 -12.59 5.35
C PRO A 136 -6.54 -13.68 5.64
#